data_AF-A0A1A5PD62-F1
#
_entry.id   AF-A0A1A5PD62-F1
#
_cell.length_a   1.000
_cell.length_b   1.000
_cell.length_c   1.000
_cell.angle_alpha   90.00
_cell.angle_beta   90.00
_cell.angle_gamma   90.00
#
_symmetry.space_group_name_H-M   'P 1'
#
loop_
_entity.id
_entity.type
_entity.pdbx_description
1 polymer ?
#
loop_
_entity_poly.entity_id
_entity_poly.type
_entity_poly.pdbx_seq_one_letter_code
_entity_poly.pdbx_strand_id
1 'polypeptide(L)'
;MRSEAITQLHEIRELLASIQEPSSIRRAAELEGAAEKIASCAADLVDVEVPRDLQLRLALAVRALRDAQKAARAHRRNPLTRPLSHARFALNTGKAGGWIHGTLQILDPENTPPSPYDADEANTG
;
A
#
# COMPACT_ATOMS: atom_id res chain seq x y z
N MET A 1 -1.13 20.85 -3.66
CA MET A 1 -1.47 19.58 -4.33
C MET A 1 -0.39 18.53 -4.15
N ARG A 2 0.81 18.66 -4.74
CA ARG A 2 1.89 17.66 -4.57
C ARG A 2 2.26 17.34 -3.11
N SER A 3 2.49 18.35 -2.27
CA SER A 3 2.82 18.14 -0.84
C SER A 3 1.69 17.43 -0.08
N GLU A 4 0.45 17.74 -0.41
CA GLU A 4 -0.73 17.13 0.23
C GLU A 4 -0.90 15.67 -0.19
N ALA A 5 -0.69 15.36 -1.48
CA ALA A 5 -0.67 13.98 -1.97
C ALA A 5 0.44 13.15 -1.30
N ILE A 6 1.63 13.73 -1.08
CA ILE A 6 2.73 13.07 -0.36
C ILE A 6 2.34 12.80 1.09
N THR A 7 1.76 13.78 1.80
CA THR A 7 1.26 13.58 3.18
C THR A 7 0.22 12.47 3.25
N GLN A 8 -0.77 12.47 2.34
CA GLN A 8 -1.80 11.43 2.30
C GLN A 8 -1.21 10.04 2.03
N LEU A 9 -0.19 9.93 1.18
CA LEU A 9 0.50 8.66 0.94
C LEU A 9 1.26 8.17 2.18
N HIS A 10 1.86 9.07 2.97
CA HIS A 10 2.45 8.72 4.27
C HIS A 10 1.40 8.23 5.26
N GLU A 11 0.28 8.93 5.40
CA GLU A 11 -0.83 8.50 6.27
C GLU A 11 -1.34 7.10 5.91
N ILE A 12 -1.51 6.82 4.61
CA ILE A 12 -1.96 5.51 4.15
C ILE A 12 -0.90 4.44 4.41
N ARG A 13 0.40 4.77 4.26
CA ARG A 13 1.50 3.86 4.60
C ARG A 13 1.50 3.53 6.09
N GLU A 14 1.35 4.51 6.96
CA GLU A 14 1.27 4.31 8.41
C GLU A 14 0.06 3.46 8.81
N LEU A 15 -1.11 3.76 8.21
CA LEU A 15 -2.30 2.93 8.38
C LEU A 15 -2.02 1.47 7.99
N LEU A 16 -1.42 1.25 6.82
CA LEU A 16 -1.08 -0.09 6.33
C LEU A 16 -0.08 -0.80 7.23
N ALA A 17 0.93 -0.09 7.75
CA ALA A 17 1.88 -0.63 8.73
C ALA A 17 1.18 -1.10 10.01
N SER A 18 0.14 -0.40 10.45
CA SER A 18 -0.63 -0.75 11.65
C SER A 18 -1.52 -1.99 11.49
N ILE A 19 -1.69 -2.54 10.28
CA ILE A 19 -2.62 -3.65 9.98
C ILE A 19 -1.97 -4.83 9.23
N GLN A 20 -0.65 -4.99 9.35
CA GLN A 20 0.08 -6.05 8.63
C GLN A 20 -0.12 -7.46 9.20
N GLU A 21 -0.58 -7.58 10.45
CA GLU A 21 -0.82 -8.88 11.04
C GLU A 21 -2.01 -9.60 10.41
N PRO A 22 -1.97 -10.94 10.26
CA PRO A 22 -3.12 -11.71 9.78
C PRO A 22 -4.40 -11.42 10.58
N SER A 23 -4.30 -11.29 11.90
CA SER A 23 -5.39 -10.95 12.83
C SER A 23 -6.10 -9.63 12.47
N SER A 24 -5.41 -8.71 11.79
CA SER A 24 -5.86 -7.36 11.46
C SER A 24 -6.92 -7.32 10.35
N ILE A 25 -7.27 -8.45 9.72
CA ILE A 25 -8.40 -8.54 8.77
C ILE A 25 -9.72 -8.04 9.39
N ARG A 26 -9.85 -8.06 10.72
CA ARG A 26 -11.01 -7.50 11.44
C ARG A 26 -11.11 -5.99 11.31
N ARG A 27 -9.96 -5.31 11.18
CA ARG A 27 -9.79 -3.86 10.99
C ARG A 27 -9.90 -3.43 9.53
N ALA A 28 -10.30 -4.32 8.62
CA ALA A 28 -10.41 -4.02 7.19
C ALA A 28 -11.35 -2.85 6.83
N ALA A 29 -12.25 -2.44 7.74
CA ALA A 29 -13.07 -1.24 7.56
C ALA A 29 -12.23 0.06 7.60
N GLU A 30 -11.11 0.06 8.29
CA GLU A 30 -10.20 1.22 8.35
C GLU A 30 -9.52 1.48 7.00
N LEU A 31 -9.47 0.48 6.12
CA LEU A 31 -8.98 0.60 4.73
C LEU A 31 -10.04 1.10 3.75
N GLU A 32 -11.25 1.39 4.21
CA GLU A 32 -12.30 1.94 3.35
C GLU A 32 -11.91 3.34 2.88
N GLY A 33 -12.04 3.60 1.58
CA GLY A 33 -11.60 4.85 0.97
C GLY A 33 -10.09 4.96 0.70
N ALA A 34 -9.25 4.07 1.22
CA ALA A 34 -7.79 4.16 1.02
C ALA A 34 -7.40 4.00 -0.47
N ALA A 35 -8.09 3.11 -1.20
CA ALA A 35 -7.84 2.92 -2.63
C ALA A 35 -8.24 4.17 -3.45
N GLU A 36 -9.35 4.80 -3.09
CA GLU A 36 -9.85 6.03 -3.71
C GLU A 36 -8.91 7.21 -3.42
N LYS A 37 -8.41 7.33 -2.18
CA LYS A 37 -7.40 8.33 -1.82
C LYS A 37 -6.11 8.17 -2.61
N ILE A 38 -5.58 6.95 -2.74
CA ILE A 38 -4.39 6.71 -3.58
C ILE A 38 -4.65 7.09 -5.03
N ALA A 39 -5.82 6.75 -5.59
CA ALA A 39 -6.16 7.12 -6.95
C ALA A 39 -6.25 8.64 -7.14
N SER A 40 -6.77 9.37 -6.15
CA SER A 40 -6.77 10.84 -6.13
C SER A 40 -5.34 11.39 -6.09
N CYS A 41 -4.51 10.88 -5.17
CA CYS A 41 -3.10 11.25 -5.09
C CYS A 41 -2.37 11.00 -6.42
N ALA A 42 -2.66 9.88 -7.09
CA ALA A 42 -2.08 9.56 -8.39
C ALA A 42 -2.46 10.60 -9.46
N ALA A 43 -3.71 11.06 -9.48
CA ALA A 43 -4.14 12.13 -10.37
C ALA A 43 -3.45 13.47 -10.06
N ASP A 44 -3.30 13.81 -8.77
CA ASP A 44 -2.62 15.04 -8.33
C ASP A 44 -1.10 15.02 -8.59
N LEU A 45 -0.55 13.83 -8.85
CA LEU A 45 0.87 13.59 -9.15
C LEU A 45 1.13 13.34 -10.65
N VAL A 46 0.14 13.54 -11.52
CA VAL A 46 0.27 13.27 -12.97
C VAL A 46 1.27 14.18 -13.68
N ASP A 47 1.41 15.43 -13.21
CA ASP A 47 2.27 16.46 -13.81
C ASP A 47 3.67 16.52 -13.20
N VAL A 48 3.99 15.64 -12.25
CA VAL A 48 5.35 15.56 -11.70
C VAL A 48 6.24 14.95 -12.78
N GLU A 49 7.37 15.60 -13.13
CA GLU A 49 8.40 15.12 -14.07
C GLU A 49 9.15 13.87 -13.55
N VAL A 50 8.42 12.88 -13.07
CA VAL A 50 8.92 11.67 -12.42
C VAL A 50 8.38 10.47 -13.22
N PRO A 51 9.15 9.36 -13.33
CA PRO A 51 8.94 8.36 -14.36
C PRO A 51 7.53 7.76 -14.36
N ARG A 52 7.12 7.28 -15.54
CA ARG A 52 5.93 6.44 -15.80
C ARG A 52 5.72 5.33 -14.75
N ASP A 53 6.79 4.91 -14.08
CA ASP A 53 6.81 3.92 -13.01
C ASP A 53 6.03 4.35 -11.76
N LEU A 54 5.91 5.64 -11.44
CA LEU A 54 5.14 6.11 -10.28
C LEU A 54 3.65 5.79 -10.40
N GLN A 55 3.05 6.15 -11.53
CA GLN A 55 1.63 5.91 -11.78
C GLN A 55 1.32 4.41 -11.78
N LEU A 56 2.25 3.60 -12.32
CA LEU A 56 2.14 2.15 -12.25
C LEU A 56 2.20 1.64 -10.80
N ARG A 57 3.14 2.11 -9.98
CA ARG A 57 3.25 1.72 -8.56
C ARG A 57 1.97 2.07 -7.79
N LEU A 58 1.44 3.28 -7.96
CA LEU A 58 0.19 3.69 -7.32
C LEU A 58 -1.01 2.86 -7.81
N ALA A 59 -1.10 2.54 -9.10
CA ALA A 59 -2.14 1.65 -9.63
C ALA A 59 -2.04 0.22 -9.04
N LEU A 60 -0.82 -0.29 -8.87
CA LEU A 60 -0.57 -1.59 -8.21
C LEU A 60 -0.94 -1.55 -6.73
N ALA A 61 -0.68 -0.44 -6.02
CA ALA A 61 -1.12 -0.24 -4.64
C ALA A 61 -2.66 -0.27 -4.54
N VAL A 62 -3.37 0.45 -5.41
CA VAL A 62 -4.84 0.44 -5.49
C VAL A 62 -5.37 -0.97 -5.73
N ARG A 63 -4.77 -1.71 -6.67
CA ARG A 63 -5.16 -3.09 -6.96
C ARG A 63 -4.98 -3.99 -5.74
N ALA A 64 -3.84 -3.89 -5.07
CA ALA A 64 -3.56 -4.67 -3.88
C ALA A 64 -4.56 -4.37 -2.74
N LEU A 65 -4.88 -3.10 -2.48
CA LEU A 65 -5.91 -2.74 -1.49
C LEU A 65 -7.28 -3.32 -1.82
N ARG A 66 -7.71 -3.25 -3.08
CA ARG A 66 -8.99 -3.85 -3.51
C ARG A 66 -9.00 -5.36 -3.30
N ASP A 67 -7.88 -6.04 -3.55
CA ASP A 67 -7.78 -7.48 -3.32
C ASP A 67 -7.73 -7.84 -1.83
N ALA A 68 -7.13 -7.00 -0.97
CA ALA A 68 -7.23 -7.11 0.49
C ALA A 68 -8.68 -6.97 0.97
N GLN A 69 -9.41 -5.97 0.48
CA GLN A 69 -10.83 -5.77 0.80
C GLN A 69 -11.69 -6.96 0.35
N LYS A 70 -11.41 -7.57 -0.82
CA LYS A 70 -12.07 -8.80 -1.26
C LYS A 70 -11.80 -9.95 -0.29
N ALA A 71 -10.55 -10.12 0.17
CA ALA A 71 -10.20 -11.14 1.15
C ALA A 71 -10.95 -10.94 2.47
N ALA A 72 -11.06 -9.69 2.95
CA ALA A 72 -11.85 -9.36 4.15
C ALA A 72 -13.34 -9.69 3.98
N ARG A 73 -13.93 -9.40 2.80
CA ARG A 73 -15.32 -9.78 2.49
C ARG A 73 -15.50 -11.30 2.45
N ALA A 74 -14.55 -12.04 1.88
CA ALA A 74 -14.57 -13.50 1.86
C ALA A 74 -14.49 -14.10 3.28
N HIS A 75 -13.59 -13.57 4.12
CA HIS A 75 -13.46 -13.96 5.53
C HIS A 75 -14.79 -13.84 6.30
N ARG A 76 -15.55 -12.76 6.05
CA ARG A 76 -16.85 -12.53 6.69
C ARG A 76 -17.93 -13.50 6.20
N ARG A 77 -17.90 -13.88 4.92
CA ARG A 77 -18.96 -14.66 4.27
C ARG A 77 -18.77 -16.18 4.35
N ASN A 78 -17.53 -16.67 4.37
CA ASN A 78 -17.26 -18.11 4.30
C ASN A 78 -16.22 -18.57 5.35
N PRO A 79 -16.69 -19.24 6.43
CA PRO A 79 -15.82 -19.76 7.49
C PRO A 79 -14.72 -20.71 7.00
N LEU A 80 -14.98 -21.53 5.98
CA LEU A 80 -14.02 -22.52 5.46
C LEU A 80 -12.82 -21.86 4.76
N THR A 81 -12.98 -20.61 4.30
CA THR A 81 -11.92 -19.85 3.61
C THR A 81 -11.18 -18.88 4.52
N ARG A 82 -11.46 -18.88 5.84
CA ARG A 82 -10.87 -17.90 6.78
C ARG A 82 -9.35 -17.91 6.81
N PRO A 83 -8.65 -19.06 6.95
CA PRO A 83 -7.18 -19.06 6.97
C PRO A 83 -6.58 -18.48 5.69
N LEU A 84 -7.15 -18.86 4.54
CA LEU A 84 -6.75 -18.34 3.24
C LEU A 84 -7.04 -16.83 3.10
N SER A 85 -8.16 -16.37 3.65
CA SER A 85 -8.53 -14.94 3.64
C SER A 85 -7.59 -14.11 4.51
N HIS A 86 -7.19 -14.61 5.68
CA HIS A 86 -6.17 -13.98 6.53
C HIS A 86 -4.84 -13.81 5.79
N ALA A 87 -4.33 -14.90 5.19
CA ALA A 87 -3.08 -14.86 4.43
C ALA A 87 -3.16 -13.89 3.24
N ARG A 88 -4.26 -13.93 2.48
CA ARG A 88 -4.48 -13.01 1.35
C ARG A 88 -4.62 -11.57 1.78
N PHE A 89 -5.25 -11.31 2.93
CA PHE A 89 -5.36 -9.95 3.47
C PHE A 89 -3.97 -9.40 3.80
N ALA A 90 -3.20 -10.09 4.64
CA ALA A 90 -1.86 -9.67 5.04
C ALA A 90 -0.90 -9.51 3.85
N LEU A 91 -0.93 -10.45 2.89
CA LEU A 91 -0.11 -10.35 1.68
C LEU A 91 -0.44 -9.09 0.86
N ASN A 92 -1.72 -8.79 0.68
CA ASN A 92 -2.12 -7.67 -0.16
C ASN A 92 -1.96 -6.32 0.54
N THR A 93 -2.15 -6.23 1.86
CA THR A 93 -1.82 -5.00 2.61
C THR A 93 -0.31 -4.76 2.62
N GLY A 94 0.51 -5.80 2.76
CA GLY A 94 1.96 -5.72 2.62
C GLY A 94 2.41 -5.24 1.23
N LYS A 95 1.83 -5.81 0.15
CA LYS A 95 2.09 -5.34 -1.22
C LYS A 95 1.72 -3.88 -1.43
N ALA A 96 0.54 -3.45 -0.95
CA ALA A 96 0.13 -2.06 -1.04
C ALA A 96 1.13 -1.14 -0.32
N GLY A 97 1.55 -1.52 0.90
CA GLY A 97 2.55 -0.79 1.66
C GLY A 97 3.90 -0.66 0.92
N GLY A 98 4.38 -1.74 0.31
CA GLY A 98 5.61 -1.74 -0.48
C GLY A 98 5.54 -0.81 -1.69
N TRP A 99 4.45 -0.83 -2.45
CA TRP A 99 4.27 0.07 -3.60
C TRP A 99 4.21 1.55 -3.21
N ILE A 100 3.53 1.86 -2.10
CA ILE A 100 3.46 3.23 -1.57
C ILE A 100 4.83 3.65 -1.04
N HIS A 101 5.54 2.78 -0.33
CA HIS A 101 6.89 3.05 0.16
C HIS A 101 7.86 3.38 -0.97
N GLY A 102 7.91 2.54 -2.01
CA GLY A 102 8.76 2.81 -3.19
C GLY A 102 8.34 4.05 -3.97
N THR A 103 7.08 4.48 -3.86
CA THR A 103 6.62 5.77 -4.42
C THR A 103 7.15 6.93 -3.59
N LEU A 104 7.03 6.85 -2.28
CA LEU A 104 7.49 7.87 -1.33
C LEU A 104 9.03 8.01 -1.32
N GLN A 105 9.79 6.92 -1.51
CA GLN A 105 11.26 6.98 -1.67
C GLN A 105 11.68 7.89 -2.84
N ILE A 106 10.86 7.97 -3.91
CA ILE A 106 11.14 8.83 -5.06
C ILE A 106 10.65 10.26 -4.80
N LEU A 107 9.47 10.41 -4.22
CA LEU A 107 8.81 11.71 -4.07
C LEU A 107 9.33 12.52 -2.88
N ASP A 108 9.79 11.84 -1.82
CA ASP A 108 10.15 12.37 -0.52
C ASP A 108 11.20 11.46 0.18
N PRO A 109 12.43 11.39 -0.36
CA PRO A 109 13.49 10.52 0.17
C PRO A 109 13.95 10.91 1.58
N GLU A 110 13.87 12.19 1.95
CA GLU A 110 14.32 12.69 3.27
C GLU A 110 13.47 12.12 4.41
N ASN A 111 12.17 11.90 4.18
CA ASN A 111 11.24 11.35 5.17
C ASN A 111 10.89 9.88 4.91
N THR A 112 11.55 9.25 3.92
CA THR A 112 11.30 7.85 3.54
C THR A 112 12.62 7.09 3.46
N PRO A 113 13.20 6.69 4.61
CA PRO A 113 14.44 5.93 4.61
C PRO A 113 14.25 4.60 3.86
N PRO A 114 15.31 4.09 3.20
CA PRO A 114 15.24 2.82 2.48
C PRO A 114 14.80 1.69 3.41
N SER A 115 14.06 0.73 2.86
CA SER A 115 13.65 -0.45 3.63
C SER A 115 14.92 -1.20 4.06
N PRO A 116 14.98 -1.77 5.28
CA PRO A 116 16.10 -2.63 5.69
C PRO A 116 16.27 -3.85 4.77
N TYR A 117 15.24 -4.19 3.99
CA TYR A 117 15.29 -5.24 2.97
C TYR A 117 15.84 -4.78 1.62
N ASP A 118 15.99 -3.47 1.39
CA ASP A 118 16.61 -2.91 0.18
C ASP A 118 18.15 -2.89 0.29
N ALA A 119 18.70 -3.02 1.50
CA ALA A 119 20.15 -2.97 1.76
C ALA A 119 20.91 -4.25 1.37
N ASP A 120 20.21 -5.39 1.27
CA ASP A 120 20.84 -6.69 0.95
C ASP A 120 21.15 -6.85 -0.55
N GLU A 121 20.49 -6.10 -1.45
CA GLU A 121 20.80 -6.13 -2.88
C GLU A 121 22.08 -5.35 -3.24
N ALA A 122 22.59 -4.50 -2.34
CA ALA A 122 23.79 -3.69 -2.59
C ALA A 122 25.12 -4.41 -2.29
N ASN A 123 25.09 -5.64 -1.76
CA ASN A 123 26.29 -6.34 -1.28
C ASN A 123 26.55 -7.71 -1.93
N THR A 124 25.96 -7.96 -3.11
CA THR A 124 26.24 -9.17 -3.91
C THR A 124 26.97 -8.87 -5.24
N GLY A 125 27.61 -7.71 -5.35
CA GLY A 125 28.50 -7.36 -6.46
C GLY A 125 29.94 -7.84 -6.24
#